data_AF-A0A550GV61-F1
#
_entry.id   AF-A0A550GV61-F1
#
_cell.length_a   1.000
_cell.length_b   1.000
_cell.length_c   1.000
_cell.angle_alpha   90.00
_cell.angle_beta   90.00
_cell.angle_gamma   90.00
#
_symmetry.space_group_name_H-M   'P 1'
#
loop_
_entity.id
_entity.type
_entity.pdbx_description
1 polymer ?
#
loop_
_entity_poly.entity_id
_entity_poly.type
_entity_poly.pdbx_seq_one_letter_code
_entity_poly.pdbx_strand_id
1 'polypeptide(L)' 'AVTLNALGVPFEFFTPFFASSRICGWTAHVIEQYKDAVLLRPSSSYVGEYGRPFVPIEKR' A
#
# COMPACT_ATOMS: atom_id res chain seq x y z
N ALA A 1 -15.15 -1.66 14.39
CA ALA A 1 -14.48 -1.36 15.68
C ALA A 1 -15.33 -1.81 16.87
N VAL A 2 -16.57 -1.29 17.05
CA VAL A 2 -17.44 -1.64 18.19
C VAL A 2 -17.68 -3.15 18.32
N THR A 3 -17.93 -3.86 17.21
CA THR A 3 -18.14 -5.31 17.22
C THR A 3 -16.92 -6.10 17.71
N LEU A 4 -15.71 -5.80 17.20
CA LEU A 4 -14.49 -6.50 17.62
C LEU A 4 -14.12 -6.17 19.08
N ASN A 5 -14.40 -4.94 19.52
CA ASN A 5 -14.25 -4.54 20.91
C ASN A 5 -15.23 -5.28 21.83
N ALA A 6 -16.49 -5.45 21.41
CA ALA A 6 -17.49 -6.23 22.15
C ALA A 6 -17.12 -7.72 22.23
N LEU A 7 -16.37 -8.23 21.24
CA LEU A 7 -15.82 -9.59 21.24
C LEU A 7 -14.53 -9.72 22.07
N GLY A 8 -14.05 -8.65 22.70
CA GLY A 8 -12.84 -8.66 23.52
C GLY A 8 -11.54 -8.81 22.74
N VAL A 9 -11.56 -8.55 21.43
CA VAL A 9 -10.36 -8.58 20.60
C VAL A 9 -9.48 -7.37 20.98
N PRO A 10 -8.20 -7.57 21.32
CA PRO A 10 -7.29 -6.45 21.57
C PRO A 10 -7.16 -5.55 20.33
N PHE A 11 -7.05 -4.25 20.54
CA PHE A 11 -7.10 -3.26 19.45
C PHE A 11 -5.98 -3.47 18.42
N GLU A 12 -4.80 -3.89 18.85
CA GLU A 12 -3.66 -4.24 18.02
C GLU A 12 -3.97 -5.37 17.02
N PHE A 13 -4.99 -6.19 17.29
CA PHE A 13 -5.40 -7.28 16.41
C PHE A 13 -6.52 -6.92 15.42
N PHE A 14 -7.03 -5.68 15.40
CA PHE A 14 -8.10 -5.32 14.47
C PHE A 14 -7.64 -5.40 13.00
N THR A 15 -6.44 -4.90 12.70
CA THR A 15 -5.83 -4.95 11.37
C THR A 15 -5.58 -6.38 10.90
N PRO A 16 -4.93 -7.28 11.67
CA PRO A 16 -4.76 -8.67 11.25
C PRO A 16 -6.08 -9.45 11.18
N PHE A 17 -7.08 -9.12 12.02
CA PHE A 17 -8.42 -9.73 11.92
C PHE A 17 -9.11 -9.37 10.60
N PHE A 18 -8.98 -8.12 10.14
CA PHE A 18 -9.47 -7.74 8.81
C PHE A 18 -8.71 -8.48 7.70
N ALA A 19 -7.38 -8.54 7.79
CA ALA A 19 -6.54 -9.18 6.79
C ALA A 19 -6.84 -10.69 6.65
N SER A 20 -7.13 -11.40 7.76
CA SER A 20 -7.45 -12.83 7.73
C SER A 20 -8.72 -13.14 6.93
N SER A 21 -9.70 -12.24 6.95
CA SER A 21 -10.89 -12.34 6.10
C SER A 21 -10.58 -11.94 4.65
N ARG A 22 -9.79 -10.89 4.45
CA ARG A 22 -9.54 -10.33 3.11
C ARG A 22 -8.60 -11.13 2.22
N ILE A 23 -7.75 -11.99 2.80
CA ILE A 23 -6.78 -12.78 2.04
C ILE A 23 -7.43 -13.63 0.94
N CYS A 24 -8.63 -14.17 1.17
CA CYS A 24 -9.37 -14.91 0.15
C CYS A 24 -9.72 -14.04 -1.07
N GLY A 25 -10.15 -12.80 -0.84
CA GLY A 25 -10.45 -11.87 -1.94
C GLY A 25 -9.20 -11.38 -2.66
N TRP A 26 -8.12 -11.10 -1.93
CA TRP A 26 -6.85 -10.70 -2.55
C TRP A 26 -6.29 -11.80 -3.45
N THR A 27 -6.29 -13.04 -2.98
CA THR A 27 -5.82 -14.19 -3.76
C THR A 27 -6.70 -14.46 -4.98
N ALA A 28 -8.02 -14.34 -4.85
CA ALA A 28 -8.94 -14.45 -5.98
C ALA A 28 -8.65 -13.41 -7.08
N HIS A 29 -8.47 -12.13 -6.72
CA HIS A 29 -8.12 -11.09 -7.69
C HIS A 29 -6.73 -11.25 -8.30
N VAL A 30 -5.76 -11.77 -7.54
CA VAL A 30 -4.43 -12.11 -8.09
C VAL A 30 -4.56 -13.19 -9.16
N ILE A 31 -5.33 -14.25 -8.89
CA ILE A 31 -5.59 -15.32 -9.87
C ILE A 31 -6.31 -14.78 -11.11
N GLU A 32 -7.28 -13.88 -10.92
CA GLU A 32 -7.98 -13.19 -12.01
C GLU A 32 -7.02 -12.37 -12.87
N GLN A 33 -6.14 -11.56 -12.26
CA GLN A 33 -5.13 -10.77 -12.97
C GLN A 33 -4.15 -11.64 -13.76
N TYR A 34 -3.79 -12.84 -13.26
CA TYR A 34 -2.90 -13.76 -13.97
C TYR A 34 -3.51 -14.38 -15.25
N LYS A 35 -4.83 -14.28 -15.47
CA LYS A 35 -5.46 -14.79 -16.70
C LYS A 35 -5.09 -13.95 -17.93
N ASP A 36 -5.07 -12.63 -17.79
CA ASP A 36 -4.71 -11.69 -18.87
C ASP A 36 -3.31 -11.07 -18.69
N ALA A 37 -2.76 -11.15 -17.47
CA ALA A 37 -1.37 -10.87 -17.08
C ALA A 37 -0.76 -9.55 -17.60
N VAL A 38 -1.47 -8.44 -17.41
CA VAL A 38 -0.95 -7.10 -17.74
C VAL A 38 -0.13 -6.51 -16.59
N LEU A 39 1.11 -6.10 -16.88
CA LEU A 39 1.95 -5.39 -15.93
C LEU A 39 1.49 -3.94 -15.76
N LEU A 40 1.13 -3.57 -14.52
CA LEU A 40 0.78 -2.20 -14.16
C LEU A 40 2.04 -1.32 -14.12
N ARG A 41 2.15 -0.37 -15.05
CA ARG A 41 3.27 0.61 -15.14
C ARG A 41 2.76 2.05 -15.07
N PRO A 42 2.38 2.54 -13.88
CA PRO A 42 2.00 3.94 -13.73
C PRO A 42 3.19 4.86 -14.00
N SER A 43 2.93 6.01 -14.64
CA SER A 43 3.91 7.08 -14.85
C SER A 43 3.51 8.31 -14.04
N SER A 44 4.50 9.11 -13.65
CA SER A 44 4.29 10.39 -12.98
C SER A 44 4.80 11.53 -13.83
N SER A 45 4.12 12.68 -13.76
CA SER A 45 4.63 13.92 -14.35
C SER A 45 5.61 14.58 -13.38
N TYR A 46 6.81 14.92 -13.86
CA TYR A 46 7.79 15.65 -13.07
C TYR A 46 7.50 17.14 -13.13
N VAL A 47 7.23 17.73 -11.96
CA VAL A 47 6.95 19.17 -11.77
C VAL A 47 8.05 19.91 -10.99
N GLY A 48 9.18 19.24 -10.75
CA GLY A 48 10.32 19.83 -10.06
C GLY A 48 11.19 20.67 -10.99
N GLU A 49 12.14 21.39 -10.39
CA GLU A 49 13.16 22.12 -11.14
C GLU A 49 14.32 21.18 -11.54
N TYR A 50 14.70 21.27 -12.81
CA TYR A 50 15.87 20.58 -13.34
C TYR A 50 17.16 21.36 -13.02
N GLY A 51 18.27 20.62 -12.93
CA GLY A 51 19.61 21.24 -12.91
C GLY A 51 19.94 22.04 -11.65
N ARG A 52 19.32 21.73 -10.51
CA ARG A 52 19.65 22.41 -9.25
C ARG A 52 21.15 22.26 -8.94
N PRO A 53 21.89 23.38 -8.74
CA PRO A 53 23.31 23.31 -8.46
C PRO A 53 23.52 22.61 -7.12
N PHE A 54 24.50 21.73 -7.07
CA PHE A 54 24.89 21.10 -5.82
C PHE A 54 25.56 22.12 -4.90
N VAL A 55 25.04 22.26 -3.67
CA VAL A 55 25.64 23.09 -2.63
C VAL A 55 26.32 22.19 -1.59
N PRO A 56 27.66 22.29 -1.42
CA PRO A 56 28.39 21.57 -0.36
C PRO A 56 27.78 21.83 1.01
N ILE A 57 27.81 20.84 1.90
CA ILE A 57 27.12 20.90 3.19
C ILE A 57 27.56 22.09 4.05
N GLU A 58 28.82 22.50 3.91
CA GLU A 58 29.43 23.64 4.62
C GLU A 58 28.90 25.00 4.13
N LYS A 59 28.21 25.02 2.98
CA LYS A 59 27.69 26.23 2.30
C LYS A 59 26.17 26.22 2.12
N ARG A 60 25.47 25.26 2.76
CA ARG A 60 24.00 25.15 2.71
C ARG A 60 23.33 26.14 3.65
#